data_AF-A0A0H3ECP0-F1
#
_entry.id   AF-A0A0H3ECP0-F1
#
_cell.length_a   1.000
_cell.length_b   1.000
_cell.length_c   1.000
_cell.angle_alpha   90.00
_cell.angle_beta   90.00
_cell.angle_gamma   90.00
#
_symmetry.space_group_name_H-M   'P 1'
#
loop_
_entity.id
_entity.type
_entity.pdbx_description
1 polymer ?
#
loop_
_entity_poly.entity_id
_entity_poly.type
_entity_poly.pdbx_seq_one_letter_code
_entity_poly.pdbx_strand_id
1 'polypeptide(L)' 'MARMGLDYIDLYLIHWPNPSQGQFVEAWQALVDAQKQGVVKHIGVSNFLPGHIDLLIRSTGVTPAVNQVELYPFFQ' A
#
# COMPACT_ATOMS: atom_id res chain seq x y z
N MET A 1 4.68 -9.38 -11.96
CA MET A 1 5.65 -9.24 -13.06
C MET A 1 5.32 -10.13 -14.24
N ALA A 2 5.46 -11.46 -14.14
CA ALA A 2 5.25 -12.40 -15.25
C ALA A 2 3.97 -12.19 -16.09
N ARG A 3 2.81 -11.94 -15.46
CA ARG A 3 1.54 -11.71 -16.16
C ARG A 3 1.50 -10.40 -16.96
N MET A 4 2.24 -9.38 -16.55
CA MET A 4 2.28 -8.07 -17.21
C MET A 4 3.47 -7.94 -18.17
N GLY A 5 4.42 -8.87 -18.13
CA GLY A 5 5.65 -8.80 -18.93
C GLY A 5 6.54 -7.60 -18.56
N LEU A 6 6.47 -7.13 -17.31
CA LEU A 6 7.22 -5.99 -16.81
C LEU A 6 8.32 -6.43 -15.84
N ASP A 7 9.47 -5.76 -15.93
CA ASP A 7 10.60 -5.94 -15.02
C ASP A 7 10.39 -5.24 -13.67
N TYR A 8 9.60 -4.16 -13.67
CA TYR A 8 9.26 -3.39 -12.48
C TYR A 8 7.82 -2.84 -12.56
N ILE A 9 7.30 -2.35 -11.43
CA ILE A 9 6.02 -1.63 -11.36
C ILE A 9 6.27 -0.22 -10.82
N ASP A 10 5.70 0.81 -11.44
CA ASP A 10 5.82 2.18 -10.94
C ASP A 10 5.08 2.38 -9.62
N LEU A 11 3.83 1.90 -9.50
CA LEU A 11 3.02 1.99 -8.27
C LEU A 11 2.32 0.68 -7.94
N TYR A 12 2.52 0.16 -6.73
CA TYR A 12 1.80 -1.02 -6.22
C TYR A 12 1.04 -0.69 -4.94
N LEU A 13 -0.22 -1.13 -4.86
CA LEU A 13 -1.13 -0.81 -3.76
C LEU A 13 -1.59 -2.05 -3.01
N ILE A 14 -1.68 -1.96 -1.68
CA ILE A 14 -2.55 -2.87 -0.93
C ILE A 14 -4.00 -2.44 -1.21
N HIS A 15 -4.79 -3.34 -1.79
CA HIS A 15 -6.13 -2.99 -2.27
C HIS A 15 -7.15 -2.72 -1.15
N TRP A 16 -7.04 -3.42 -0.01
CA TRP A 16 -7.87 -3.20 1.19
C TRP A 16 -7.09 -3.56 2.46
N PRO A 17 -7.34 -2.88 3.61
CA PRO A 17 -6.71 -3.22 4.87
C PRO A 17 -7.22 -4.52 5.49
N ASN A 18 -8.47 -4.90 5.21
CA ASN A 18 -9.14 -6.09 5.76
C ASN A 18 -8.75 -6.40 7.22
N PRO A 19 -9.07 -5.51 8.19
CA PRO A 19 -8.54 -5.59 9.55
C PRO A 19 -8.94 -6.88 10.28
N SER A 20 -10.01 -7.56 9.86
CA SER A 20 -10.39 -8.88 10.40
C SER A 20 -9.32 -9.95 10.23
N GLN A 21 -8.44 -9.82 9.23
CA GLN A 21 -7.34 -10.74 8.99
C GLN A 21 -6.06 -10.31 9.73
N GLY A 22 -5.95 -9.04 10.14
CA GLY A 22 -4.78 -8.53 10.87
C GLY A 22 -3.45 -8.52 10.08
N GLN A 23 -3.46 -8.78 8.78
CA GLN A 23 -2.26 -9.02 7.97
C GLN A 23 -1.73 -7.82 7.19
N PHE A 24 -2.45 -6.69 7.17
CA PHE A 24 -2.08 -5.58 6.30
C PHE A 24 -0.75 -4.91 6.67
N VAL A 25 -0.30 -5.02 7.93
CA VAL A 25 1.02 -4.53 8.35
C VAL A 25 2.14 -5.39 7.77
N GLU A 26 1.98 -6.72 7.79
CA GLU A 26 2.93 -7.64 7.17
C GLU A 26 2.97 -7.48 5.65
N ALA A 27 1.80 -7.35 5.02
CA ALA A 27 1.71 -7.05 3.60
C ALA A 27 2.40 -5.71 3.23
N TRP A 28 2.28 -4.70 4.10
CA TRP A 28 2.98 -3.43 3.90
C TRP A 28 4.49 -3.56 4.03
N GLN A 29 4.97 -4.33 5.03
CA GLN A 29 6.39 -4.63 5.17
C GLN A 29 6.94 -5.32 3.91
N ALA A 30 6.19 -6.27 3.33
CA ALA A 30 6.57 -6.90 2.06
C ALA A 30 6.67 -5.90 0.89
N LEU A 31 5.79 -4.90 0.82
CA LEU A 31 5.89 -3.84 -0.18
C LEU A 31 7.09 -2.91 0.07
N VAL A 32 7.39 -2.58 1.34
CA VAL A 32 8.59 -1.82 1.70
C VAL A 32 9.86 -2.55 1.23
N ASP A 33 9.91 -3.87 1.42
CA ASP A 33 11.09 -4.65 0.99
C ASP A 33 11.14 -4.83 -0.53
N ALA A 34 9.99 -4.99 -1.21
CA ALA A 34 9.91 -4.96 -2.67
C ALA A 34 10.36 -3.61 -3.26
N GLN A 35 10.07 -2.51 -2.57
CA GLN A 35 10.55 -1.18 -2.95
C GLN A 35 12.07 -1.09 -2.83
N LYS A 36 12.65 -1.55 -1.72
CA LYS A 36 14.11 -1.60 -1.51
C LYS A 36 14.82 -2.46 -2.56
N GLN A 37 14.18 -3.55 -3.00
CA GLN A 37 14.70 -4.42 -4.06
C GLN A 37 14.62 -3.78 -5.47
N GLY A 38 13.93 -2.66 -5.62
CA GLY A 38 13.80 -1.94 -6.89
C GLY A 38 12.80 -2.54 -7.88
N VAL A 39 12.08 -3.61 -7.50
CA VAL A 39 11.04 -4.22 -8.35
C VAL A 39 9.74 -3.42 -8.32
N VAL A 40 9.56 -2.55 -7.33
CA VAL A 40 8.46 -1.58 -7.25
C VAL A 40 9.05 -0.20 -6.94
N LYS A 41 8.71 0.85 -7.70
CA LYS A 41 9.25 2.20 -7.43
C LYS A 41 8.52 2.91 -6.30
N HIS A 42 7.19 2.90 -6.34
CA HIS A 42 6.34 3.55 -5.35
C HIS A 42 5.34 2.55 -4.77
N ILE A 43 5.10 2.67 -3.48
CA ILE A 43 4.16 1.83 -2.74
C ILE A 43 3.09 2.70 -2.10
N GLY A 44 1.87 2.21 -2.11
CA GLY A 44 0.73 2.92 -1.55
C GLY A 44 -0.35 1.97 -1.06
N VAL A 45 -1.48 2.53 -0.71
CA VAL A 45 -2.65 1.79 -0.22
C VAL A 45 -3.91 2.24 -0.93
N SER A 46 -4.97 1.45 -0.80
CA SER A 46 -6.30 1.79 -1.29
C SER A 46 -7.32 1.44 -0.20
N ASN A 47 -8.28 2.34 0.04
CA ASN A 47 -9.34 2.19 1.03
C ASN A 47 -8.85 2.09 2.49
N PHE A 48 -7.74 2.74 2.82
CA PHE A 48 -7.25 2.78 4.20
C PHE A 48 -7.81 4.00 4.94
N LEU A 49 -8.23 3.77 6.19
CA LEU A 49 -8.59 4.83 7.13
C LEU A 49 -7.32 5.41 7.79
N PRO A 50 -7.37 6.64 8.36
CA PRO A 50 -6.22 7.27 8.99
C PRO A 50 -5.52 6.38 10.04
N GLY A 51 -6.28 5.71 10.90
CA GLY A 51 -5.72 4.83 11.93
C GLY A 51 -4.95 3.62 11.37
N HIS A 52 -5.33 3.12 10.19
CA HIS A 52 -4.57 2.06 9.52
C HIS A 52 -3.23 2.61 8.99
N ILE A 53 -3.24 3.81 8.40
CA ILE A 53 -2.02 4.46 7.89
C ILE A 53 -1.06 4.76 9.05
N ASP A 54 -1.56 5.30 10.17
CA ASP A 54 -0.74 5.54 11.35
C ASP A 54 -0.09 4.26 11.87
N LEU A 55 -0.80 3.14 11.80
CA LEU A 55 -0.23 1.85 12.20
C LEU A 55 0.89 1.43 11.23
N LEU A 56 0.68 1.54 9.92
CA LEU A 56 1.73 1.25 8.93
C LEU A 56 3.00 2.07 9.16
N ILE A 57 2.85 3.38 9.37
CA ILE A 57 3.96 4.31 9.63
C ILE A 57 4.68 3.94 10.92
N ARG A 58 3.93 3.69 12.01
CA ARG A 58 4.52 3.31 13.30
C ARG A 58 5.27 1.98 13.23
N SER A 59 4.74 1.00 12.48
CA SER A 59 5.33 -0.34 12.39
C SER A 59 6.54 -0.41 11.46
N THR A 60 6.59 0.40 10.40
CA THR A 60 7.61 0.26 9.34
C THR A 60 8.50 1.50 9.14
N GLY A 61 8.10 2.65 9.67
CA GLY A 61 8.74 3.94 9.42
C GLY A 61 8.49 4.50 8.01
N VAL A 62 7.71 3.81 7.16
CA VAL A 62 7.49 4.19 5.76
C VAL A 62 6.07 4.68 5.56
N THR A 63 5.94 5.90 5.03
CA THR A 63 4.64 6.50 4.70
C THR A 63 4.19 6.08 3.31
N PRO A 64 2.93 5.61 3.13
CA PRO A 64 2.38 5.34 1.80
C PRO A 64 2.42 6.59 0.91
N ALA A 65 2.87 6.45 -0.34
CA ALA A 65 2.93 7.57 -1.27
C ALA A 65 1.54 8.09 -1.66
N VAL A 66 0.54 7.19 -1.68
CA VAL A 66 -0.86 7.49 -1.99
C VAL A 66 -1.80 6.63 -1.14
N ASN A 67 -3.00 7.15 -0.93
CA ASN A 67 -4.17 6.38 -0.51
C ASN A 67 -5.28 6.58 -1.55
N GLN A 68 -5.54 5.56 -2.36
CA GLN A 68 -6.63 5.59 -3.33
C GLN A 68 -7.95 5.32 -2.61
N VAL A 69 -8.84 6.30 -2.56
CA VAL A 69 -10.12 6.20 -1.83
C VAL A 69 -11.29 6.54 -2.73
N GLU A 70 -12.47 6.07 -2.34
CA GLU A 70 -13.73 6.56 -2.89
C GLU A 70 -13.86 8.05 -2.56
N LEU A 71 -13.97 8.88 -3.60
CA LEU A 71 -14.09 10.33 -3.47
C LEU A 71 -14.89 10.90 -4.64
N TYR A 72 -15.95 11.65 -4.34
CA TYR A 72 -16.83 12.29 -5.33
C TYR A 72 -17.61 13.43 -4.66
N PRO A 73 -18.35 14.28 -5.41
CA PRO A 73 -18.97 15.48 -4.82
C PRO A 73 -19.91 15.23 -3.63
N PHE A 74 -20.48 14.03 -3.48
CA PHE A 74 -21.38 13.68 -2.38
C PHE A 74 -20.71 12.85 -1.27
N PHE A 75 -19.40 12.59 -1.37
CA PHE A 75 -18.63 11.82 -0.41
C PHE A 75 -17.22 12.38 -0.32
N GLN A 76 -16.97 13.17 0.74
CA GLN A 76 -15.71 13.84 1.06
C GLN A 76 -15.26 13.52 2.48
#